data_AF-A0A6L3XVX6-F1
#
_entry.id   AF-A0A6L3XVX6-F1
#
_cell.length_a   1.000
_cell.length_b   1.000
_cell.length_c   1.000
_cell.angle_alpha   90.00
_cell.angle_beta   90.00
_cell.angle_gamma   90.00
#
_symmetry.space_group_name_H-M   'P 1'
#
loop_
_entity.id
_entity.type
_entity.pdbx_description
1 polymer ?
#
loop_
_entity_poly.entity_id
_entity_poly.type
_entity_poly.pdbx_seq_one_letter_code
_entity_poly.pdbx_strand_id
1 'polypeptide(L)'
;MATSAQAADKIAIVNMGNLFQQVAQKTGVSATLENEFKGRASELQRMEGDLQSKMQRLQRDGSTMKASERSKLEKDVMSQRQTFSQKAQAFEQDRQRRSNEERGKLVTRIQSAVKAVAADQSIDLVVDANAVAFNSSDVKDITADVLKQVK
;
A
#
# COMPACT_ATOMS: atom_id res chain seq x y z
N MET A 1 30.25 -41.90 3.29
CA MET A 1 29.29 -41.22 2.40
C MET A 1 27.92 -41.25 3.07
N ALA A 2 27.53 -40.20 3.81
CA ALA A 2 26.19 -40.00 4.36
C ALA A 2 26.09 -38.65 5.10
N THR A 3 26.34 -37.54 4.42
CA THR A 3 26.16 -36.18 5.00
C THR A 3 25.31 -35.26 4.13
N SER A 4 24.89 -35.71 2.93
CA SER A 4 24.03 -34.94 2.04
C SER A 4 22.53 -35.07 2.34
N ALA A 5 22.10 -36.09 3.09
CA ALA A 5 20.68 -36.35 3.36
C ALA A 5 20.10 -35.54 4.54
N GLN A 6 20.92 -35.05 5.48
CA GLN A 6 20.44 -34.34 6.67
C GLN A 6 20.29 -32.82 6.50
N ALA A 7 20.84 -32.24 5.42
CA ALA A 7 20.73 -30.81 5.15
C ALA A 7 19.39 -30.44 4.50
N ALA A 8 18.76 -31.35 3.75
CA ALA A 8 17.47 -31.12 3.11
C ALA A 8 16.32 -30.98 4.12
N ASP A 9 16.37 -31.70 5.24
CA ASP A 9 15.32 -31.67 6.28
C ASP A 9 15.23 -30.34 7.06
N LYS A 10 16.23 -29.47 6.94
CA LYS A 10 16.35 -28.23 7.73
C LYS A 10 16.13 -26.96 6.92
N ILE A 11 15.89 -27.07 5.62
CA ILE A 11 15.65 -25.93 4.72
C ILE A 11 14.24 -26.03 4.16
N ALA A 12 13.48 -24.95 4.26
CA ALA A 12 12.16 -24.84 3.64
C ALA A 12 12.07 -23.60 2.74
N ILE A 13 11.14 -23.64 1.80
CA ILE A 13 10.76 -22.48 0.99
C ILE A 13 9.42 -21.92 1.44
N VAL A 14 9.25 -20.62 1.27
CA VAL A 14 7.99 -19.94 1.54
C VAL A 14 7.74 -18.86 0.50
N ASN A 15 6.51 -18.76 -0.01
CA ASN A 15 6.13 -17.71 -0.93
C ASN A 15 5.56 -16.51 -0.16
N MET A 16 6.43 -15.55 0.17
CA MET A 16 6.05 -14.34 0.90
C MET A 16 5.08 -13.45 0.11
N GLY A 17 5.22 -13.41 -1.21
CA GLY A 17 4.33 -12.63 -2.08
C GLY A 17 2.89 -13.13 -2.04
N ASN A 18 2.71 -14.44 -2.20
CA ASN A 18 1.40 -15.10 -2.14
C ASN A 18 0.77 -14.94 -0.75
N LEU A 19 1.55 -15.17 0.31
CA LEU A 19 1.09 -14.96 1.69
C LEU A 19 0.63 -13.52 1.93
N PHE A 20 1.41 -12.54 1.47
CA PHE A 20 1.04 -11.14 1.60
C PHE A 20 -0.28 -10.84 0.88
N GLN A 21 -0.45 -11.29 -0.36
CA GLN A 21 -1.67 -11.07 -1.12
C GLN A 21 -2.89 -11.70 -0.44
N GLN A 22 -2.79 -12.96 -0.01
CA GLN A 22 -3.91 -13.66 0.63
C GLN A 22 -4.26 -13.06 2.00
N VAL A 23 -3.27 -12.69 2.81
CA VAL A 23 -3.49 -12.05 4.11
C VAL A 23 -4.07 -10.64 3.92
N ALA A 24 -3.57 -9.86 2.96
CA ALA A 24 -4.11 -8.54 2.62
C ALA A 24 -5.58 -8.64 2.17
N GLN A 25 -5.90 -9.63 1.33
CA GLN A 25 -7.27 -9.89 0.88
C GLN A 25 -8.18 -10.30 2.05
N LYS A 26 -7.72 -11.21 2.91
CA LYS A 26 -8.46 -11.69 4.09
C LYS A 26 -8.71 -10.59 5.13
N THR A 27 -7.74 -9.70 5.34
CA THR A 27 -7.84 -8.60 6.32
C THR A 27 -8.62 -7.40 5.80
N GLY A 28 -8.88 -7.31 4.48
CA GLY A 28 -9.57 -6.18 3.89
C GLY A 28 -8.80 -4.87 4.03
N VAL A 29 -7.47 -4.92 4.21
CA VAL A 29 -6.63 -3.73 4.46
C VAL A 29 -6.81 -2.65 3.39
N SER A 30 -6.95 -3.07 2.13
CA SER A 30 -7.18 -2.16 1.01
C SER A 30 -8.50 -1.41 1.14
N ALA A 31 -9.58 -2.09 1.53
CA ALA A 31 -10.89 -1.47 1.75
C ALA A 31 -10.87 -0.55 2.98
N THR A 32 -10.16 -0.91 4.04
CA THR A 32 -9.97 -0.06 5.21
C THR A 32 -9.25 1.23 4.85
N LEU A 33 -8.12 1.14 4.13
CA LEU A 33 -7.39 2.31 3.63
C LEU A 33 -8.27 3.14 2.68
N GLU A 34 -9.00 2.50 1.75
CA GLU A 34 -9.91 3.23 0.87
C GLU A 34 -10.96 4.03 1.66
N ASN A 35 -11.59 3.42 2.65
CA ASN A 35 -12.58 4.08 3.50
C ASN A 35 -11.97 5.22 4.34
N GLU A 36 -10.76 5.05 4.86
CA GLU A 36 -10.03 6.06 5.63
C GLU A 36 -9.72 7.32 4.79
N PHE A 37 -9.43 7.13 3.50
CA PHE A 37 -9.03 8.21 2.60
C PHE A 37 -10.16 8.74 1.70
N LYS A 38 -11.28 8.03 1.57
CA LYS A 38 -12.41 8.38 0.69
C LYS A 38 -12.92 9.80 0.93
N GLY A 39 -13.12 10.20 2.18
CA GLY A 39 -13.63 11.54 2.51
C GLY A 39 -12.71 12.66 2.02
N ARG A 40 -11.39 12.51 2.24
CA ARG A 40 -10.37 13.47 1.80
C ARG A 40 -10.22 13.48 0.28
N ALA A 41 -10.29 12.31 -0.37
CA ALA A 41 -10.28 12.19 -1.82
C ALA A 41 -11.48 12.93 -2.45
N SER A 42 -12.68 12.73 -1.93
CA SER A 42 -13.88 13.45 -2.38
C SER A 42 -13.82 14.96 -2.12
N GLU A 43 -13.12 15.40 -1.07
CA GLU A 43 -12.87 16.83 -0.83
C GLU A 43 -11.92 17.43 -1.87
N LEU A 44 -10.80 16.75 -2.15
CA LEU A 44 -9.82 17.16 -3.16
C LEU A 44 -10.45 17.22 -4.55
N GLN A 45 -11.26 16.23 -4.93
CA GLN A 45 -11.97 16.22 -6.20
C GLN A 45 -12.94 17.41 -6.34
N ARG A 46 -13.64 17.77 -5.26
CA ARG A 46 -14.52 18.97 -5.27
C ARG A 46 -13.72 20.26 -5.39
N MET A 47 -12.60 20.38 -4.68
CA MET A 47 -11.71 21.54 -4.79
C MET A 47 -11.12 21.69 -6.20
N GLU A 48 -10.73 20.58 -6.83
CA GLU A 48 -10.22 20.58 -8.20
C GLU A 48 -11.30 21.05 -9.18
N GLY A 49 -12.53 20.53 -9.08
CA GLY A 49 -13.64 20.94 -9.94
C GLY A 49 -14.03 22.41 -9.79
N ASP A 50 -14.03 22.94 -8.55
CA ASP A 50 -14.28 24.36 -8.29
C ASP A 50 -13.16 25.23 -8.88
N LEU A 51 -11.89 24.84 -8.69
CA LEU A 51 -10.74 25.55 -9.23
C LEU A 51 -10.77 25.57 -10.77
N GLN A 52 -11.05 24.43 -11.41
CA GLN A 52 -11.20 24.35 -12.87
C GLN A 52 -12.34 25.25 -13.38
N SER A 53 -13.48 25.24 -12.70
CA SER A 53 -14.64 26.08 -13.06
C SER A 53 -14.30 27.58 -12.96
N LYS A 54 -13.62 28.00 -11.90
CA LYS A 54 -13.18 29.40 -11.72
C LYS A 54 -12.12 29.81 -12.71
N MET A 55 -11.17 28.93 -13.03
CA MET A 55 -10.16 29.19 -14.07
C MET A 55 -10.81 29.35 -15.45
N GLN A 56 -11.76 28.47 -15.80
CA GLN A 56 -12.51 28.59 -17.06
C GLN A 56 -13.32 29.88 -17.13
N ARG A 57 -13.98 30.28 -16.03
CA ARG A 57 -14.71 31.54 -15.95
C ARG A 57 -13.78 32.74 -16.12
N LEU A 58 -12.64 32.75 -15.44
CA LEU A 58 -11.64 33.80 -15.57
C LEU A 58 -11.09 33.89 -17.01
N GLN A 59 -10.88 32.75 -17.67
CA GLN A 59 -10.41 32.70 -19.05
C GLN A 59 -11.46 33.19 -20.05
N ARG A 60 -12.73 32.82 -19.86
CA ARG A 60 -13.84 33.18 -20.77
C ARG A 60 -14.32 34.61 -20.58
N ASP A 61 -14.57 34.99 -19.33
CA ASP A 61 -15.26 36.23 -18.98
C ASP A 61 -14.27 37.31 -18.50
N GLY A 62 -12.98 36.98 -18.30
CA GLY A 62 -12.01 37.90 -17.70
C GLY A 62 -11.79 39.20 -18.49
N SER A 63 -12.09 39.22 -19.78
CA SER A 63 -12.04 40.43 -20.63
C SER A 63 -13.29 41.30 -20.51
N THR A 64 -14.43 40.74 -20.07
CA THR A 64 -15.71 41.45 -19.92
C THR A 64 -16.04 41.79 -18.46
N MET A 65 -15.35 41.18 -17.49
CA MET A 65 -15.48 41.46 -16.06
C MET A 65 -14.95 42.85 -15.68
N LYS A 66 -15.53 43.44 -14.63
CA LYS A 66 -14.98 44.64 -13.99
C LYS A 66 -13.62 44.32 -13.37
N ALA A 67 -12.69 45.28 -13.40
CA ALA A 67 -11.33 45.10 -12.87
C ALA A 67 -11.31 44.61 -11.40
N SER A 68 -12.21 45.13 -10.55
CA SER A 68 -12.33 44.72 -9.15
C SER A 68 -12.82 43.28 -8.98
N GLU A 69 -13.79 42.85 -9.79
CA GLU A 69 -14.33 41.49 -9.77
C GLU A 69 -13.32 40.48 -10.30
N ARG A 70 -12.61 40.84 -11.38
CA ARG A 70 -11.51 40.05 -11.94
C ARG A 70 -10.40 39.84 -10.92
N SER A 71 -9.92 40.91 -10.29
CA SER A 71 -8.85 40.83 -9.29
C SER A 71 -9.27 39.98 -8.08
N LYS A 72 -10.54 40.04 -7.65
CA LYS A 72 -11.06 39.19 -6.59
C LYS A 72 -11.07 37.71 -7.00
N LEU A 73 -11.50 37.40 -8.22
CA LEU A 73 -11.50 36.03 -8.75
C LEU A 73 -10.08 35.48 -8.90
N GLU A 74 -9.13 36.27 -9.39
CA GLU A 74 -7.71 35.90 -9.50
C GLU A 74 -7.11 35.55 -8.13
N LYS A 75 -7.36 36.39 -7.11
CA LYS A 75 -6.89 36.13 -5.74
C LYS A 75 -7.50 34.86 -5.15
N ASP A 76 -8.80 34.65 -5.36
CA ASP A 76 -9.51 33.47 -4.88
C ASP A 76 -8.95 32.19 -5.54
N VAL A 77 -8.76 32.19 -6.86
CA VAL A 77 -8.12 31.08 -7.59
C VAL A 77 -6.71 30.80 -7.06
N MET A 78 -5.89 31.83 -6.84
CA MET A 78 -4.55 31.65 -6.28
C MET A 78 -4.58 31.04 -4.88
N SER A 79 -5.46 31.53 -4.00
CA SER A 79 -5.62 31.03 -2.64
C SER A 79 -6.11 29.58 -2.60
N GLN A 80 -7.11 29.26 -3.42
CA GLN A 80 -7.62 27.90 -3.54
C GLN A 80 -6.60 26.94 -4.13
N ARG A 81 -5.83 27.37 -5.14
CA ARG A 81 -4.75 26.56 -5.72
C ARG A 81 -3.67 26.23 -4.69
N GLN A 82 -3.28 27.21 -3.87
CA GLN A 82 -2.31 26.98 -2.79
C GLN A 82 -2.86 25.99 -1.75
N THR A 83 -4.11 26.17 -1.33
CA THR A 83 -4.77 25.30 -0.36
C THR A 83 -4.91 23.87 -0.91
N PHE A 84 -5.33 23.73 -2.17
CA PHE A 84 -5.44 22.45 -2.85
C PHE A 84 -4.09 21.74 -2.91
N SER A 85 -3.03 22.44 -3.33
CA SER A 85 -1.67 21.87 -3.41
C SER A 85 -1.20 21.34 -2.06
N GLN A 86 -1.37 22.12 -0.99
CA GLN A 86 -1.00 21.70 0.37
C GLN A 86 -1.80 20.47 0.83
N LYS A 87 -3.12 20.47 0.62
CA LYS A 87 -3.98 19.33 0.99
C LYS A 87 -3.69 18.08 0.17
N ALA A 88 -3.43 18.23 -1.13
CA ALA A 88 -3.09 17.12 -2.02
C ALA A 88 -1.75 16.49 -1.63
N GLN A 89 -0.75 17.31 -1.32
CA GLN A 89 0.55 16.83 -0.84
C GLN A 89 0.42 16.09 0.50
N ALA A 90 -0.31 16.66 1.46
CA ALA A 90 -0.54 16.01 2.75
C ALA A 90 -1.32 14.69 2.59
N PHE A 91 -2.33 14.68 1.73
CA PHE A 91 -3.11 13.47 1.41
C PHE A 91 -2.24 12.35 0.86
N GLU A 92 -1.37 12.64 -0.10
CA GLU A 92 -0.52 11.61 -0.71
C GLU A 92 0.54 11.12 0.28
N GLN A 93 1.14 12.02 1.06
CA GLN A 93 2.10 11.64 2.11
C GLN A 93 1.45 10.73 3.17
N ASP A 94 0.27 11.10 3.67
CA ASP A 94 -0.47 10.29 4.63
C ASP A 94 -0.88 8.95 4.03
N ARG A 95 -1.37 8.93 2.79
CA ARG A 95 -1.77 7.71 2.09
C ARG A 95 -0.61 6.75 1.95
N GLN A 96 0.55 7.26 1.53
CA GLN A 96 1.76 6.46 1.40
C GLN A 96 2.26 5.96 2.76
N ARG A 97 2.25 6.83 3.78
CA ARG A 97 2.62 6.45 5.15
C ARG A 97 1.73 5.35 5.70
N ARG A 98 0.40 5.52 5.64
CA ARG A 98 -0.58 4.53 6.12
C ARG A 98 -0.50 3.22 5.33
N SER A 99 -0.34 3.28 4.02
CA SER A 99 -0.11 2.10 3.17
C SER A 99 1.12 1.31 3.62
N ASN A 100 2.24 2.01 3.88
CA ASN A 100 3.47 1.38 4.36
C ASN A 100 3.33 0.82 5.79
N GLU A 101 2.64 1.53 6.69
CA GLU A 101 2.37 1.06 8.05
C GLU A 101 1.54 -0.24 8.04
N GLU A 102 0.44 -0.27 7.29
CA GLU A 102 -0.40 -1.46 7.22
C GLU A 102 0.30 -2.62 6.51
N ARG A 103 1.04 -2.34 5.44
CA ARG A 103 1.91 -3.34 4.80
C ARG A 103 2.94 -3.90 5.79
N GLY A 104 3.60 -3.03 6.56
CA GLY A 104 4.56 -3.43 7.57
C GLY A 104 3.94 -4.35 8.63
N LYS A 105 2.76 -4.01 9.14
CA LYS A 105 2.00 -4.86 10.07
C LYS A 105 1.72 -6.24 9.49
N LEU A 106 1.29 -6.32 8.23
CA LEU A 106 1.05 -7.60 7.57
C LEU A 106 2.33 -8.43 7.43
N VAL A 107 3.44 -7.80 7.02
CA VAL A 107 4.74 -8.46 6.92
C VAL A 107 5.17 -9.01 8.28
N THR A 108 5.06 -8.22 9.35
CA THR A 108 5.42 -8.68 10.71
C THR A 108 4.55 -9.87 11.17
N ARG A 109 3.24 -9.85 10.86
CA ARG A 109 2.35 -10.99 11.17
C ARG A 109 2.76 -12.25 10.40
N ILE A 110 3.04 -12.11 9.11
CA ILE A 110 3.50 -13.21 8.26
C ILE A 110 4.82 -13.77 8.79
N GLN A 111 5.82 -12.92 9.08
CA GLN A 111 7.10 -13.34 9.63
C GLN A 111 6.96 -14.06 10.97
N SER A 112 6.04 -13.60 11.83
CA SER A 112 5.74 -14.27 13.10
C SER A 112 5.15 -15.67 12.88
N ALA A 113 4.26 -15.82 11.90
CA ALA A 113 3.70 -17.11 11.52
C ALA A 113 4.76 -18.04 10.90
N VAL A 114 5.63 -17.52 10.02
CA VAL A 114 6.78 -18.25 9.47
C VAL A 114 7.66 -18.78 10.60
N LYS A 115 8.03 -17.93 11.56
CA LYS A 115 8.86 -18.32 12.70
C LYS A 115 8.21 -19.41 13.55
N ALA A 116 6.90 -19.32 13.78
CA ALA A 116 6.16 -20.33 14.53
C ALA A 116 6.15 -21.69 13.81
N VAL A 117 5.87 -21.70 12.50
CA VAL A 117 5.87 -22.92 11.69
C VAL A 117 7.28 -23.51 11.56
N ALA A 118 8.30 -22.67 11.35
CA ALA A 118 9.68 -23.12 11.29
C ALA A 118 10.13 -23.78 12.60
N ALA A 119 9.77 -23.20 13.74
CA ALA A 119 10.08 -23.76 15.05
C ALA A 119 9.35 -25.10 15.30
N ASP A 120 8.06 -25.19 14.94
CA ASP A 120 7.26 -26.41 15.08
C ASP A 120 7.79 -27.57 14.22
N GLN A 121 8.27 -27.25 13.02
CA GLN A 121 8.79 -28.22 12.06
C GLN A 121 10.31 -28.42 12.13
N SER A 122 10.98 -27.82 13.12
CA SER A 122 12.46 -27.90 13.29
C SER A 122 13.25 -27.48 12.05
N ILE A 123 12.79 -26.43 11.35
CA ILE A 123 13.43 -25.84 10.18
C ILE A 123 14.42 -24.76 10.64
N ASP A 124 15.67 -24.84 10.17
CA ASP A 124 16.73 -23.90 10.52
C ASP A 124 16.83 -22.73 9.53
N LEU A 125 16.43 -22.92 8.27
CA LEU A 125 16.46 -21.89 7.23
C LEU A 125 15.18 -21.89 6.41
N VAL A 126 14.54 -20.73 6.30
CA VAL A 126 13.41 -20.50 5.40
C VAL A 126 13.84 -19.51 4.32
N VAL A 127 13.69 -19.90 3.06
CA VAL A 127 14.07 -19.09 1.89
C VAL A 127 12.81 -18.60 1.18
N ASP A 128 12.80 -17.33 0.77
CA ASP A 128 11.70 -16.81 -0.07
C ASP A 128 11.74 -17.48 -1.45
N ALA A 129 10.61 -18.04 -1.87
CA ALA A 129 10.44 -18.68 -3.17
C ALA A 129 10.84 -17.77 -4.35
N ASN A 130 10.71 -16.45 -4.22
CA ASN A 130 11.14 -15.50 -5.25
C ASN A 130 12.65 -15.48 -5.51
N ALA A 131 13.46 -15.93 -4.54
CA ALA A 131 14.92 -16.03 -4.66
C ALA A 131 15.38 -17.42 -5.12
N VAL A 132 14.45 -18.36 -5.29
CA VAL A 132 14.75 -19.76 -5.63
C VAL A 132 14.42 -20.02 -7.09
N ALA A 133 15.44 -20.24 -7.93
CA ALA A 133 15.25 -20.59 -9.33
C ALA A 133 14.76 -22.04 -9.51
N PHE A 134 15.16 -22.93 -8.61
CA PHE A 134 14.79 -24.34 -8.58
C PHE A 134 15.02 -24.92 -7.17
N ASN A 135 14.12 -25.78 -6.70
CA ASN A 135 14.31 -26.64 -5.54
C ASN A 135 13.86 -28.06 -5.87
N SER A 136 14.49 -29.06 -5.26
CA SER A 136 14.02 -30.45 -5.37
C SER A 136 12.69 -30.63 -4.62
N SER A 137 11.95 -31.68 -4.96
CA SER A 137 10.69 -32.06 -4.29
C SER A 137 10.84 -32.38 -2.80
N ASP A 138 12.07 -32.63 -2.35
CA ASP A 138 12.39 -32.92 -0.95
C ASP A 138 12.45 -31.64 -0.09
N VAL A 139 12.62 -30.47 -0.72
CA VAL A 139 12.59 -29.17 -0.01
C VAL A 139 11.14 -28.78 0.24
N LYS A 140 10.76 -28.74 1.52
CA LYS A 140 9.38 -28.47 1.92
C LYS A 140 8.95 -27.04 1.59
N ASP A 141 7.76 -26.89 1.02
CA ASP A 141 7.06 -25.62 0.91
C ASP A 141 6.10 -25.44 2.10
N ILE A 142 6.40 -24.47 2.97
CA ILE A 142 5.61 -24.18 4.17
C ILE A 142 4.56 -23.08 3.95
N THR A 143 4.38 -22.57 2.73
CA THR A 143 3.46 -21.45 2.41
C THR A 143 2.04 -21.72 2.93
N ALA A 144 1.51 -22.91 2.69
CA ALA A 144 0.16 -23.27 3.13
C ALA A 144 0.05 -23.38 4.66
N ASP A 145 1.09 -23.89 5.34
CA ASP A 145 1.13 -24.02 6.79
C ASP A 145 1.21 -22.66 7.46
N VAL A 146 2.05 -21.77 6.92
CA VAL A 146 2.18 -20.38 7.38
C VAL A 146 0.87 -19.65 7.22
N LEU A 147 0.19 -19.77 6.07
CA LEU A 147 -1.09 -19.11 5.83
C LEU A 147 -2.16 -19.47 6.88
N LYS A 148 -2.21 -20.75 7.29
CA LYS A 148 -3.12 -21.22 8.35
C LYS A 148 -2.78 -20.62 9.72
N GLN A 149 -1.50 -20.35 9.96
CA GLN A 149 -1.00 -19.80 11.22
C GLN A 149 -1.12 -18.27 11.30
N VAL A 150 -1.25 -17.55 10.18
CA VAL A 150 -1.48 -16.10 10.19
C VAL A 150 -2.86 -15.78 10.75
N LYS A 151 -2.87 -15.09 11.90
CA LYS A 151 -4.06 -14.55 12.57
C LYS A 151 -4.40 -13.12 12.13
#